data_AF-A0A7L2RI95-F1
#
_entry.id   AF-A0A7L2RI95-F1
#
_cell.length_a   1.000
_cell.length_b   1.000
_cell.length_c   1.000
_cell.angle_alpha   90.00
_cell.angle_beta   90.00
_cell.angle_gamma   90.00
#
_symmetry.space_group_name_H-M   'P 1'
#
loop_
_entity.id
_entity.type
_entity.pdbx_description
1 polymer ?
#
loop_
_entity_poly.entity_id
_entity_poly.type
_entity_poly.pdbx_seq_one_letter_code
_entity_poly.pdbx_strand_id
1 'polypeptide(L)'
;IDNIPIKLNTAAILREGALYQRKMEEELKRIENLQQGAGDPSEFLEWQKQMRGKDLEEQLAEIECRRLQGKLSHEEAVLARQNVIQENKKKAGLLKEEKAELMHQYAEKRLQEQKEMKELVEQVMEGHKNIKQVKTKLQEYKHQIAQQVSEENEELLRQALEEEEEKARKRYELIQQIRAIESIPSIRHKFVDLTETGGHGLFVEMSIVELRERLALLKEAQKAAEEEKRDQIIHEKQAKEQLILDKLDQISQFRAELGRAAALKQEEKKKSQTGERPMKDERILNLQKKIAEKTMERKKQEGLL
;
A
#
# COMPACT_ATOMS: atom_id res chain seq x y z
N ILE A 1 34.98 18.93 -32.00
CA ILE A 1 34.31 20.12 -31.44
C ILE A 1 35.11 21.29 -31.96
N ASP A 2 34.54 22.02 -32.91
CA ASP A 2 35.25 23.11 -33.56
C ASP A 2 35.43 24.26 -32.57
N ASN A 3 36.65 24.78 -32.50
CA ASN A 3 37.03 25.76 -31.48
C ASN A 3 36.56 27.15 -31.92
N ILE A 4 35.23 27.33 -31.93
CA ILE A 4 34.57 28.60 -32.26
C ILE A 4 35.22 29.71 -31.42
N PRO A 5 35.83 30.75 -32.02
CA PRO A 5 36.54 31.78 -31.29
C PRO A 5 35.55 32.71 -30.59
N ILE A 6 35.03 32.25 -29.43
CA ILE A 6 34.25 33.06 -28.51
C ILE A 6 35.14 34.24 -28.10
N LYS A 7 34.79 35.44 -28.55
CA LYS A 7 35.52 36.67 -28.26
C LYS A 7 35.38 37.00 -26.76
N LEU A 8 36.29 36.45 -25.96
CA LEU A 8 36.33 36.65 -24.52
C LEU A 8 36.52 38.14 -24.20
N ASN A 9 35.70 38.66 -23.30
CA ASN A 9 35.92 39.99 -22.73
C ASN A 9 37.21 39.97 -21.89
N THR A 10 37.93 41.09 -21.81
CA THR A 10 39.19 41.21 -21.05
C THR A 10 39.00 40.79 -19.58
N ALA A 11 37.88 41.20 -18.97
CA ALA A 11 37.51 40.80 -17.61
C ALA A 11 37.12 39.31 -17.48
N ALA A 12 36.87 38.58 -18.57
CA ALA A 12 36.74 37.11 -18.53
C ALA A 12 38.13 36.45 -18.57
N ILE A 13 38.99 36.89 -19.50
CA ILE A 13 40.38 36.42 -19.63
C ILE A 13 41.13 36.55 -18.30
N LEU A 14 41.08 37.73 -17.67
CA LEU A 14 41.79 37.97 -16.41
C LEU A 14 41.26 37.14 -15.24
N ARG A 15 39.94 36.87 -15.18
CA ARG A 15 39.35 36.01 -14.14
C ARG A 15 39.71 34.54 -14.33
N GLU A 16 39.72 34.06 -15.57
CA GLU A 16 40.10 32.69 -15.90
C GLU A 16 41.60 32.46 -15.70
N GLY A 17 42.44 33.40 -16.11
CA GLY A 17 43.88 33.39 -15.83
C GLY A 17 44.19 33.37 -14.33
N ALA A 18 43.53 34.22 -13.54
CA ALA A 18 43.69 34.23 -12.08
C ALA A 18 43.22 32.91 -11.42
N LEU A 19 42.20 32.24 -11.97
CA LEU A 19 41.74 30.93 -11.51
C LEU A 19 42.79 29.84 -11.79
N TYR A 20 43.40 29.84 -12.98
CA TYR A 20 44.48 28.89 -13.29
C TYR A 20 45.76 29.18 -12.50
N GLN A 21 46.13 30.44 -12.29
CA GLN A 21 47.27 30.80 -11.45
C GLN A 21 47.12 30.28 -10.01
N ARG A 22 45.94 30.42 -9.38
CA ARG A 22 45.68 29.84 -8.06
C ARG A 22 45.85 28.33 -8.02
N LYS A 23 45.36 27.61 -9.04
CA LYS A 23 45.55 26.15 -9.15
C LYS A 23 47.02 25.77 -9.31
N MET A 24 47.79 26.55 -10.07
CA MET A 24 49.24 26.33 -10.18
C MET A 24 49.95 26.59 -8.86
N GLU A 25 49.59 27.65 -8.13
CA GLU A 25 50.10 27.89 -6.79
C GLU A 25 49.70 26.79 -5.79
N GLU A 26 48.51 26.21 -5.91
CA GLU A 26 48.02 25.09 -5.08
C GLU A 26 48.80 23.80 -5.36
N GLU A 27 49.01 23.42 -6.63
CA GLU A 27 49.81 22.23 -6.98
C GLU A 27 51.31 22.45 -6.75
N LEU A 28 51.85 23.68 -6.89
CA LEU A 28 53.22 24.00 -6.48
C LEU A 28 53.41 23.83 -4.97
N LYS A 29 52.51 24.38 -4.14
CA LYS A 29 52.53 24.17 -2.68
C LYS A 29 52.39 22.69 -2.31
N ARG A 30 51.61 21.91 -3.07
CA ARG A 30 51.55 20.45 -2.92
C ARG A 30 52.92 19.80 -3.19
N ILE A 31 53.57 20.14 -4.30
CA ILE A 31 54.90 19.62 -4.66
C ILE A 31 55.95 20.03 -3.60
N GLU A 32 55.93 21.28 -3.12
CA GLU A 32 56.80 21.76 -2.04
C GLU A 32 56.58 20.97 -0.74
N ASN A 33 55.33 20.69 -0.37
CA ASN A 33 55.01 19.88 0.82
C ASN A 33 55.48 18.42 0.66
N LEU A 34 55.33 17.82 -0.53
CA LEU A 34 55.85 16.49 -0.84
C LEU A 34 57.40 16.46 -0.77
N GLN A 35 58.08 17.50 -1.25
CA GLN A 35 59.54 17.64 -1.12
C GLN A 35 59.98 17.80 0.34
N GLN A 36 59.16 18.41 1.19
CA GLN A 36 59.38 18.49 2.65
C GLN A 36 59.06 17.18 3.40
N GLY A 37 58.65 16.12 2.68
CA GLY A 37 58.38 14.80 3.26
C GLY A 37 56.94 14.59 3.76
N ALA A 38 55.99 15.44 3.38
CA ALA A 38 54.58 15.14 3.58
C ALA A 38 54.15 13.93 2.71
N GLY A 39 53.33 13.04 3.25
CA GLY A 39 52.74 11.93 2.47
C GLY A 39 51.55 12.38 1.62
N ASP A 40 51.38 11.80 0.44
CA ASP A 40 50.22 12.10 -0.42
C ASP A 40 48.96 11.34 0.07
N PRO A 41 47.86 12.04 0.43
CA PRO A 41 46.62 11.40 0.87
C PRO A 41 45.81 10.75 -0.28
N SER A 42 46.24 10.87 -1.54
CA SER A 42 45.49 10.41 -2.72
C SER A 42 45.11 8.93 -2.65
N GLU A 43 46.04 8.05 -2.28
CA GLU A 43 45.78 6.61 -2.16
C GLU A 43 44.70 6.31 -1.11
N PHE A 44 44.78 6.95 0.06
CA PHE A 44 43.77 6.81 1.12
C PHE A 44 42.41 7.36 0.69
N LEU A 45 42.38 8.48 -0.03
CA LEU A 45 41.14 9.07 -0.55
C LEU A 45 40.53 8.24 -1.69
N GLU A 46 41.33 7.51 -2.46
CA GLU A 46 40.84 6.57 -3.47
C GLU A 46 40.34 5.28 -2.84
N TRP A 47 41.08 4.69 -1.89
CA TRP A 47 40.61 3.57 -1.07
C TRP A 47 39.29 3.91 -0.36
N GLN A 48 39.18 5.08 0.27
CA GLN A 48 37.95 5.52 0.93
C GLN A 48 36.77 5.66 -0.04
N LYS A 49 37.00 6.09 -1.29
CA LYS A 49 35.95 6.12 -2.33
C LYS A 49 35.57 4.71 -2.77
N GLN A 50 36.53 3.80 -2.93
CA GLN A 50 36.28 2.40 -3.31
C GLN A 50 35.49 1.66 -2.22
N MET A 51 35.86 1.81 -0.95
CA MET A 51 35.13 1.20 0.17
C MET A 51 33.69 1.73 0.25
N ARG A 52 33.50 3.05 0.23
CA ARG A 52 32.15 3.66 0.19
C ARG A 52 31.32 3.23 -1.03
N GLY A 53 31.97 2.91 -2.14
CA GLY A 53 31.33 2.32 -3.32
C GLY A 53 30.79 0.92 -3.00
N LYS A 54 31.65 0.03 -2.48
CA LYS A 54 31.28 -1.33 -2.06
C LYS A 54 30.19 -1.33 -0.99
N ASP A 55 30.34 -0.51 0.05
CA ASP A 55 29.36 -0.37 1.14
C ASP A 55 27.95 -0.03 0.59
N LEU A 56 27.88 0.78 -0.46
CA LEU A 56 26.65 1.21 -1.12
C LEU A 56 26.13 0.17 -2.11
N GLU A 57 27.00 -0.54 -2.84
CA GLU A 57 26.64 -1.68 -3.70
C GLU A 57 26.06 -2.84 -2.88
N GLU A 58 26.68 -3.18 -1.74
CA GLU A 58 26.18 -4.19 -0.79
C GLU A 58 24.82 -3.78 -0.18
N GLN A 59 24.65 -2.51 0.22
CA GLN A 59 23.36 -2.01 0.69
C GLN A 59 22.25 -2.11 -0.38
N LEU A 60 22.54 -1.78 -1.64
CA LEU A 60 21.60 -1.93 -2.74
C LEU A 60 21.26 -3.40 -3.00
N ALA A 61 22.25 -4.29 -2.96
CA ALA A 61 22.06 -5.73 -3.11
C ALA A 61 21.22 -6.32 -1.97
N GLU A 62 21.42 -5.88 -0.72
CA GLU A 62 20.59 -6.27 0.42
C GLU A 62 19.15 -5.78 0.27
N ILE A 63 18.94 -4.53 -0.15
CA ILE A 63 17.60 -3.97 -0.38
C ILE A 63 16.86 -4.78 -1.46
N GLU A 64 17.53 -5.17 -2.55
CA GLU A 64 16.93 -6.05 -3.55
C GLU A 64 16.70 -7.49 -3.00
N CYS A 65 17.62 -8.06 -2.23
CA CYS A 65 17.42 -9.36 -1.60
C CYS A 65 16.19 -9.37 -0.68
N ARG A 66 16.05 -8.37 0.21
CA ARG A 66 14.87 -8.20 1.08
C ARG A 66 13.58 -8.03 0.27
N ARG A 67 13.61 -7.23 -0.81
CA ARG A 67 12.50 -7.04 -1.74
C ARG A 67 12.06 -8.35 -2.42
N LEU A 68 13.01 -9.19 -2.81
CA LEU A 68 12.73 -10.49 -3.44
C LEU A 68 12.28 -11.54 -2.43
N GLN A 69 12.84 -11.56 -1.22
CA GLN A 69 12.36 -12.40 -0.11
C GLN A 69 10.89 -12.08 0.23
N GLY A 70 10.50 -10.81 0.27
CA GLY A 70 9.10 -10.41 0.45
C GLY A 70 8.17 -10.92 -0.66
N LYS A 71 8.63 -10.93 -1.92
CA LYS A 71 7.87 -11.53 -3.04
C LYS A 71 7.77 -13.04 -2.93
N LEU A 72 8.86 -13.72 -2.57
CA LEU A 72 8.87 -15.18 -2.39
C LEU A 72 7.90 -15.60 -1.27
N SER A 73 7.96 -14.92 -0.12
CA SER A 73 7.06 -15.16 1.01
C SER A 73 5.58 -14.91 0.64
N HIS A 74 5.28 -13.93 -0.21
CA HIS A 74 3.92 -13.72 -0.72
C HIS A 74 3.42 -14.89 -1.57
N GLU A 75 4.22 -15.36 -2.54
CA GLU A 75 3.86 -16.50 -3.39
C GLU A 75 3.70 -17.80 -2.57
N GLU A 76 4.60 -18.05 -1.62
CA GLU A 76 4.51 -19.18 -0.68
C GLU A 76 3.27 -19.10 0.22
N ALA A 77 2.89 -17.91 0.70
CA ALA A 77 1.68 -17.71 1.48
C ALA A 77 0.40 -17.92 0.65
N VAL A 78 0.37 -17.53 -0.62
CA VAL A 78 -0.77 -17.79 -1.51
C VAL A 78 -0.91 -19.28 -1.80
N LEU A 79 0.20 -19.99 -2.09
CA LEU A 79 0.23 -21.44 -2.26
C LEU A 79 -0.24 -22.18 -1.00
N ALA A 80 0.25 -21.81 0.18
CA ALA A 80 -0.22 -22.39 1.45
C ALA A 80 -1.73 -22.19 1.65
N ARG A 81 -2.26 -21.02 1.28
CA ARG A 81 -3.70 -20.71 1.35
C ARG A 81 -4.52 -21.52 0.33
N GLN A 82 -3.99 -21.75 -0.88
CA GLN A 82 -4.61 -22.64 -1.88
C GLN A 82 -4.65 -24.10 -1.39
N ASN A 83 -3.55 -24.61 -0.82
CA ASN A 83 -3.48 -25.95 -0.22
C ASN A 83 -4.53 -26.15 0.90
N VAL A 84 -4.62 -25.21 1.84
CA VAL A 84 -5.62 -25.27 2.94
C VAL A 84 -7.06 -25.25 2.40
N ILE A 85 -7.34 -24.48 1.35
CA ILE A 85 -8.66 -24.48 0.69
C ILE A 85 -8.94 -25.84 0.03
N GLN A 86 -7.96 -26.46 -0.64
CA GLN A 86 -8.12 -27.79 -1.22
C GLN A 86 -8.32 -28.89 -0.16
N GLU A 87 -7.59 -28.84 0.96
CA GLU A 87 -7.82 -29.76 2.09
C GLU A 87 -9.21 -29.58 2.70
N ASN A 88 -9.65 -28.35 2.89
CA ASN A 88 -10.97 -28.08 3.45
C ASN A 88 -12.10 -28.47 2.49
N LYS A 89 -11.91 -28.32 1.16
CA LYS A 89 -12.81 -28.91 0.15
C LYS A 89 -12.92 -30.44 0.32
N LYS A 90 -11.78 -31.15 0.48
CA LYS A 90 -11.75 -32.61 0.66
C LYS A 90 -12.43 -33.05 1.96
N LYS A 91 -12.08 -32.43 3.09
CA LYS A 91 -12.67 -32.71 4.42
C LYS A 91 -14.19 -32.44 4.44
N ALA A 92 -14.65 -31.40 3.74
CA ALA A 92 -16.07 -31.10 3.56
C ALA A 92 -16.79 -31.99 2.51
N GLY A 93 -16.05 -32.79 1.73
CA GLY A 93 -16.60 -33.89 0.93
C GLY A 93 -16.90 -35.09 1.82
N LEU A 94 -15.87 -35.61 2.50
CA LEU A 94 -15.96 -36.74 3.43
C LEU A 94 -17.07 -36.53 4.48
N LEU A 95 -17.13 -35.36 5.12
CA LEU A 95 -18.17 -35.05 6.12
C LEU A 95 -19.60 -35.00 5.54
N LYS A 96 -19.77 -34.80 4.22
CA LYS A 96 -21.09 -34.92 3.56
C LYS A 96 -21.43 -36.38 3.27
N GLU A 97 -20.44 -37.18 2.90
CA GLU A 97 -20.59 -38.62 2.65
C GLU A 97 -20.95 -39.34 3.96
N GLU A 98 -20.16 -39.15 5.03
CA GLU A 98 -20.46 -39.62 6.40
C GLU A 98 -21.86 -39.20 6.88
N LYS A 99 -22.25 -37.93 6.62
CA LYS A 99 -23.58 -37.43 6.98
C LYS A 99 -24.69 -38.05 6.14
N ALA A 100 -24.45 -38.33 4.85
CA ALA A 100 -25.42 -39.00 3.99
C ALA A 100 -25.66 -40.44 4.48
N GLU A 101 -24.59 -41.19 4.78
CA GLU A 101 -24.67 -42.53 5.36
C GLU A 101 -25.46 -42.54 6.68
N LEU A 102 -25.17 -41.61 7.60
CA LEU A 102 -25.90 -41.49 8.86
C LEU A 102 -27.38 -41.14 8.65
N MET A 103 -27.71 -40.30 7.68
CA MET A 103 -29.09 -39.96 7.31
C MET A 103 -29.83 -41.17 6.69
N HIS A 104 -29.15 -41.99 5.88
CA HIS A 104 -29.71 -43.25 5.36
C HIS A 104 -30.03 -44.23 6.49
N GLN A 105 -29.07 -44.48 7.40
CA GLN A 105 -29.28 -45.34 8.58
C GLN A 105 -30.42 -44.83 9.48
N TYR A 106 -30.60 -43.52 9.61
CA TYR A 106 -31.71 -42.94 10.36
C TYR A 106 -33.05 -43.14 9.67
N ALA A 107 -33.12 -42.99 8.34
CA ALA A 107 -34.32 -43.24 7.55
C ALA A 107 -34.74 -44.72 7.60
N GLU A 108 -33.77 -45.64 7.54
CA GLU A 108 -34.01 -47.09 7.69
C GLU A 108 -34.58 -47.44 9.06
N LYS A 109 -33.99 -46.91 10.14
CA LYS A 109 -34.50 -47.09 11.51
C LYS A 109 -35.91 -46.51 11.69
N ARG A 110 -36.18 -45.31 11.18
CA ARG A 110 -37.53 -44.74 11.20
C ARG A 110 -38.54 -45.56 10.39
N LEU A 111 -38.12 -46.23 9.31
CA LEU A 111 -38.97 -47.15 8.55
C LEU A 111 -39.22 -48.47 9.30
N GLN A 112 -38.27 -48.95 10.11
CA GLN A 112 -38.45 -50.11 11.01
C GLN A 112 -39.41 -49.78 12.14
N GLU A 113 -39.17 -48.70 12.90
CA GLU A 113 -40.07 -48.21 13.95
C GLU A 113 -41.51 -47.99 13.46
N GLN A 114 -41.68 -47.48 12.23
CA GLN A 114 -43.01 -47.31 11.61
C GLN A 114 -43.70 -48.62 11.21
N LYS A 115 -42.97 -49.72 11.03
CA LYS A 115 -43.56 -51.07 10.83
C LYS A 115 -43.97 -51.66 12.17
N GLU A 116 -43.05 -51.69 13.13
CA GLU A 116 -43.29 -52.17 14.50
C GLU A 116 -44.48 -51.46 15.16
N MET A 117 -44.58 -50.13 15.00
CA MET A 117 -45.73 -49.35 15.50
C MET A 117 -47.05 -49.69 14.78
N LYS A 118 -47.02 -50.00 13.48
CA LYS A 118 -48.23 -50.43 12.75
C LYS A 118 -48.67 -51.82 13.20
N GLU A 119 -47.74 -52.76 13.30
CA GLU A 119 -47.99 -54.13 13.78
C GLU A 119 -48.58 -54.10 15.21
N LEU A 120 -48.05 -53.24 16.10
CA LEU A 120 -48.59 -53.03 17.44
C LEU A 120 -50.00 -52.42 17.42
N VAL A 121 -50.26 -51.42 16.57
CA VAL A 121 -51.60 -50.82 16.41
C VAL A 121 -52.60 -51.83 15.84
N GLU A 122 -52.19 -52.68 14.91
CA GLU A 122 -53.02 -53.76 14.37
C GLU A 122 -53.37 -54.80 15.45
N GLN A 123 -52.40 -55.25 16.26
CA GLN A 123 -52.63 -56.11 17.42
C GLN A 123 -53.60 -55.49 18.44
N VAL A 124 -53.43 -54.21 18.77
CA VAL A 124 -54.34 -53.48 19.69
C VAL A 124 -55.74 -53.33 19.09
N MET A 125 -55.85 -53.07 17.79
CA MET A 125 -57.14 -53.02 17.08
C MET A 125 -57.83 -54.39 17.05
N GLU A 126 -57.09 -55.49 16.92
CA GLU A 126 -57.63 -56.85 17.04
C GLU A 126 -58.06 -57.18 18.47
N GLY A 127 -57.27 -56.79 19.47
CA GLY A 127 -57.67 -56.82 20.87
C GLY A 127 -58.99 -56.08 21.11
N HIS A 128 -59.16 -54.88 20.55
CA HIS A 128 -60.42 -54.13 20.63
C HIS A 128 -61.58 -54.80 19.88
N LYS A 129 -61.37 -55.39 18.69
CA LYS A 129 -62.40 -56.18 17.99
C LYS A 129 -62.86 -57.35 18.87
N ASN A 130 -61.92 -58.09 19.47
CA ASN A 130 -62.20 -59.25 20.30
C ASN A 130 -62.92 -58.86 21.60
N ILE A 131 -62.47 -57.82 22.29
CA ILE A 131 -63.15 -57.26 23.47
C ILE A 131 -64.57 -56.77 23.11
N LYS A 132 -64.76 -56.17 21.93
CA LYS A 132 -66.10 -55.75 21.48
C LYS A 132 -67.02 -56.96 21.26
N GLN A 133 -66.55 -58.04 20.62
CA GLN A 133 -67.32 -59.28 20.45
C GLN A 133 -67.67 -59.97 21.78
N VAL A 134 -66.76 -59.93 22.77
CA VAL A 134 -67.06 -60.45 24.12
C VAL A 134 -68.06 -59.55 24.83
N LYS A 135 -67.98 -58.22 24.67
CA LYS A 135 -68.94 -57.27 25.23
C LYS A 135 -70.34 -57.42 24.63
N THR A 136 -70.49 -57.60 23.31
CA THR A 136 -71.84 -57.80 22.72
C THR A 136 -72.48 -59.09 23.23
N LYS A 137 -71.74 -60.21 23.25
CA LYS A 137 -72.21 -61.47 23.85
C LYS A 137 -72.62 -61.31 25.31
N LEU A 138 -71.83 -60.59 26.11
CA LEU A 138 -72.18 -60.29 27.51
C LEU A 138 -73.40 -59.35 27.62
N GLN A 139 -73.61 -58.43 26.67
CA GLN A 139 -74.82 -57.61 26.61
C GLN A 139 -76.04 -58.42 26.20
N GLU A 140 -75.91 -59.36 25.27
CA GLU A 140 -76.97 -60.30 24.87
C GLU A 140 -77.44 -61.14 26.08
N TYR A 141 -76.51 -61.75 26.83
CA TYR A 141 -76.84 -62.46 28.07
C TYR A 141 -77.42 -61.55 29.16
N LYS A 142 -76.87 -60.34 29.36
CA LYS A 142 -77.42 -59.38 30.32
C LYS A 142 -78.79 -58.87 29.92
N HIS A 143 -79.10 -58.77 28.63
CA HIS A 143 -80.41 -58.37 28.15
C HIS A 143 -81.46 -59.44 28.43
N GLN A 144 -81.13 -60.72 28.25
CA GLN A 144 -82.00 -61.85 28.63
C GLN A 144 -82.34 -61.83 30.13
N ILE A 145 -81.34 -61.62 31.00
CA ILE A 145 -81.56 -61.51 32.45
C ILE A 145 -82.34 -60.23 32.79
N ALA A 146 -82.03 -59.10 32.13
CA ALA A 146 -82.72 -57.84 32.36
C ALA A 146 -84.17 -57.87 31.87
N GLN A 147 -84.51 -58.66 30.85
CA GLN A 147 -85.90 -58.90 30.42
C GLN A 147 -86.68 -59.59 31.54
N GLN A 148 -86.17 -60.73 32.03
CA GLN A 148 -86.76 -61.47 33.15
C GLN A 148 -86.98 -60.57 34.38
N VAL A 149 -85.96 -59.80 34.77
CA VAL A 149 -86.04 -58.88 35.92
C VAL A 149 -86.88 -57.63 35.63
N SER A 150 -87.07 -57.23 34.35
CA SER A 150 -87.98 -56.13 34.00
C SER A 150 -89.44 -56.56 34.03
N GLU A 151 -89.73 -57.81 33.67
CA GLU A 151 -91.05 -58.42 33.83
C GLU A 151 -91.43 -58.43 35.33
N GLU A 152 -90.49 -58.78 36.23
CA GLU A 152 -90.65 -58.67 37.69
C GLU A 152 -90.78 -57.22 38.21
N ASN A 153 -90.12 -56.23 37.59
CA ASN A 153 -90.12 -54.84 38.07
C ASN A 153 -91.27 -53.97 37.53
N GLU A 154 -91.86 -54.29 36.38
CA GLU A 154 -93.08 -53.60 35.92
C GLU A 154 -94.29 -53.88 36.81
N GLU A 155 -94.28 -54.98 37.57
CA GLU A 155 -95.25 -55.27 38.63
C GLU A 155 -95.06 -54.34 39.86
N LEU A 156 -93.83 -53.83 40.08
CA LEU A 156 -93.48 -52.97 41.21
C LEU A 156 -93.59 -51.47 40.88
N LEU A 157 -93.12 -51.00 39.72
CA LEU A 157 -93.08 -49.55 39.43
C LEU A 157 -94.48 -48.90 39.34
N ARG A 158 -95.50 -49.70 39.00
CA ARG A 158 -96.92 -49.29 39.05
C ARG A 158 -97.39 -48.85 40.44
N GLN A 159 -96.64 -49.19 41.49
CA GLN A 159 -96.98 -48.92 42.89
C GLN A 159 -96.35 -47.62 43.43
N ALA A 160 -95.52 -46.90 42.63
CA ALA A 160 -94.67 -45.81 43.14
C ALA A 160 -94.74 -44.48 42.35
N LEU A 161 -95.28 -44.47 41.12
CA LEU A 161 -95.36 -43.24 40.32
C LEU A 161 -96.42 -42.24 40.82
N GLU A 162 -97.20 -42.62 41.82
CA GLU A 162 -98.28 -41.80 42.42
C GLU A 162 -97.77 -40.70 43.38
N GLU A 163 -96.46 -40.59 43.66
CA GLU A 163 -95.94 -39.84 44.84
C GLU A 163 -95.22 -38.48 44.60
N GLU A 164 -94.65 -38.16 43.43
CA GLU A 164 -93.57 -37.13 43.33
C GLU A 164 -93.70 -35.97 42.30
N GLU A 165 -94.86 -35.71 41.69
CA GLU A 165 -95.00 -34.60 40.70
C GLU A 165 -94.92 -33.16 41.29
N GLU A 166 -94.79 -33.01 42.61
CA GLU A 166 -95.11 -31.79 43.37
C GLU A 166 -94.09 -30.61 43.30
N LYS A 167 -92.77 -30.86 43.14
CA LYS A 167 -91.79 -30.05 43.90
C LYS A 167 -90.94 -28.96 43.20
N ALA A 168 -90.40 -29.16 41.99
CA ALA A 168 -89.14 -28.47 41.60
C ALA A 168 -89.20 -27.52 40.36
N ARG A 169 -89.31 -26.18 40.55
CA ARG A 169 -89.29 -25.20 39.42
C ARG A 169 -88.62 -23.81 39.59
N LYS A 170 -88.16 -23.37 40.78
CA LYS A 170 -88.16 -21.91 41.12
C LYS A 170 -86.82 -21.13 41.22
N ARG A 171 -85.68 -21.56 40.65
CA ARG A 171 -84.38 -20.84 40.87
C ARG A 171 -83.42 -20.79 39.68
N TYR A 172 -83.48 -19.73 38.88
CA TYR A 172 -82.41 -19.31 37.97
C TYR A 172 -82.54 -17.81 37.60
N GLU A 173 -81.50 -16.98 37.87
CA GLU A 173 -81.17 -15.67 37.24
C GLU A 173 -80.14 -14.87 38.09
N LEU A 174 -78.91 -14.63 37.58
CA LEU A 174 -77.97 -13.56 38.03
C LEU A 174 -76.66 -13.46 37.16
N ILE A 175 -76.55 -12.58 36.13
CA ILE A 175 -75.34 -12.47 35.23
C ILE A 175 -75.13 -11.04 34.56
N GLN A 176 -73.87 -10.49 34.39
CA GLN A 176 -73.22 -9.67 33.23
C GLN A 176 -72.28 -8.37 33.46
N GLN A 177 -71.14 -8.11 32.66
CA GLN A 177 -70.16 -6.88 32.47
C GLN A 177 -68.80 -7.12 31.59
N ILE A 178 -67.70 -6.32 31.20
CA ILE A 178 -67.18 -4.88 30.87
C ILE A 178 -65.65 -4.77 30.26
N ARG A 179 -65.03 -3.66 29.64
CA ARG A 179 -63.60 -3.50 28.97
C ARG A 179 -62.87 -2.05 28.77
N ALA A 180 -61.58 -1.87 28.23
CA ALA A 180 -60.72 -0.58 28.03
C ALA A 180 -59.49 -0.49 26.94
N ILE A 181 -58.63 0.61 26.76
CA ILE A 181 -57.53 0.89 25.66
C ILE A 181 -56.37 2.04 25.83
N GLU A 182 -55.34 2.27 24.91
CA GLU A 182 -54.09 3.23 24.88
C GLU A 182 -53.65 3.87 23.45
N SER A 183 -52.53 4.58 22.97
CA SER A 183 -51.11 5.17 23.23
C SER A 183 -50.62 6.24 22.08
N ILE A 184 -49.42 6.84 21.64
CA ILE A 184 -47.88 7.01 21.83
C ILE A 184 -47.14 8.15 20.87
N PRO A 185 -45.85 8.71 21.05
CA PRO A 185 -45.15 9.85 20.23
C PRO A 185 -43.56 9.86 19.85
N SER A 186 -42.92 10.84 19.06
CA SER A 186 -41.40 10.94 18.57
C SER A 186 -40.73 12.25 17.65
N ILE A 187 -39.39 12.98 17.59
CA ILE A 187 -38.57 14.14 16.58
C ILE A 187 -37.04 15.08 16.72
N ARG A 188 -36.17 15.90 15.76
CA ARG A 188 -34.71 16.87 15.81
C ARG A 188 -33.78 17.89 14.63
N HIS A 189 -32.76 18.99 14.74
CA HIS A 189 -31.42 19.72 13.90
C HIS A 189 -30.85 21.41 13.74
N LYS A 190 -29.76 22.31 13.19
CA LYS A 190 -28.21 22.78 12.62
C LYS A 190 -27.66 24.42 12.17
N PHE A 191 -26.52 25.27 11.65
CA PHE A 191 -24.90 25.68 11.28
C PHE A 191 -24.21 27.21 10.62
N VAL A 192 -22.81 27.71 10.35
CA VAL A 192 -22.02 29.17 9.86
C VAL A 192 -20.45 29.45 9.06
N ASP A 193 -19.39 30.45 8.66
CA ASP A 193 -18.59 31.97 8.55
C ASP A 193 -17.20 32.39 7.49
N LEU A 194 -16.15 33.43 7.13
CA LEU A 194 -15.42 34.97 7.08
C LEU A 194 -13.93 35.53 6.21
N THR A 195 -13.25 36.86 5.98
CA THR A 195 -11.83 37.45 5.19
C THR A 195 -11.01 39.04 5.05
N GLU A 196 -9.73 39.53 4.42
CA GLU A 196 -8.87 41.01 4.24
C GLU A 196 -7.36 41.51 3.37
N THR A 197 -6.70 42.82 3.00
CA THR A 197 -5.15 43.46 2.56
C THR A 197 -4.52 44.94 1.78
N GLY A 198 -3.14 45.55 1.62
CA GLY A 198 -2.43 46.88 0.80
C GLY A 198 -0.78 47.59 0.67
N GLY A 199 -0.19 48.75 -0.12
CA GLY A 199 1.32 49.55 -0.25
C GLY A 199 2.03 50.83 -1.30
N HIS A 200 3.33 51.58 -1.31
CA HIS A 200 4.07 52.85 -2.24
C HIS A 200 5.72 53.58 -2.33
N GLY A 201 6.34 54.65 -3.19
CA GLY A 201 7.82 55.52 -3.29
C GLY A 201 8.57 56.67 -4.44
N LEU A 202 9.81 57.54 -4.45
CA LEU A 202 10.48 58.70 -5.53
C LEU A 202 11.93 59.74 -5.92
N PHE A 203 13.19 60.57 -6.03
CA PHE A 203 14.11 61.45 -7.17
C PHE A 203 15.40 62.71 -7.06
N VAL A 204 16.41 63.31 -8.03
CA VAL A 204 17.56 64.59 -8.08
C VAL A 204 18.74 65.18 -9.31
N GLU A 205 19.63 66.39 -9.43
CA GLU A 205 20.81 67.02 -10.54
C GLU A 205 21.93 68.43 -10.53
N MET A 206 23.01 68.92 -11.46
CA MET A 206 24.13 70.23 -11.56
C MET A 206 25.20 70.96 -12.83
N SER A 207 26.27 72.02 -12.81
CA SER A 207 27.22 72.88 -13.97
C SER A 207 28.70 73.88 -13.93
N ILE A 208 29.41 74.77 -14.93
CA ILE A 208 30.76 75.84 -15.01
C ILE A 208 31.72 76.59 -16.34
N VAL A 209 32.84 77.61 -16.39
CA VAL A 209 33.73 78.47 -17.58
C VAL A 209 35.18 79.54 -17.55
N GLU A 210 36.00 80.25 -18.59
CA GLU A 210 37.43 81.20 -18.69
C GLU A 210 38.09 82.34 -19.92
N LEU A 211 39.35 83.16 -20.04
CA LEU A 211 39.92 84.39 -20.98
C LEU A 211 41.21 84.58 -22.06
N ARG A 212 42.23 85.55 -22.12
CA ARG A 212 43.11 85.95 -23.38
C ARG A 212 44.65 85.66 -23.54
N GLU A 213 45.63 86.58 -23.31
CA GLU A 213 47.08 86.28 -23.59
C GLU A 213 47.63 85.18 -22.68
N ARG A 214 47.23 85.21 -21.40
CA ARG A 214 47.43 84.09 -20.47
C ARG A 214 46.88 82.79 -21.05
N LEU A 215 45.72 82.85 -21.69
CA LEU A 215 45.07 81.71 -22.36
C LEU A 215 45.85 81.24 -23.61
N ALA A 216 46.72 82.05 -24.22
CA ALA A 216 47.62 81.61 -25.29
C ALA A 216 48.80 80.78 -24.77
N LEU A 217 49.53 81.26 -23.75
CA LEU A 217 50.61 80.48 -23.13
C LEU A 217 50.08 79.24 -22.40
N LEU A 218 48.92 79.34 -21.74
CA LEU A 218 48.24 78.18 -21.15
C LEU A 218 47.83 77.17 -22.22
N LYS A 219 47.42 77.58 -23.42
CA LYS A 219 47.15 76.66 -24.55
C LYS A 219 48.38 75.91 -25.03
N GLU A 220 49.56 76.51 -25.01
CA GLU A 220 50.80 75.85 -25.45
C GLU A 220 51.30 74.86 -24.40
N ALA A 221 51.32 75.26 -23.12
CA ALA A 221 51.60 74.34 -22.02
C ALA A 221 50.56 73.20 -21.94
N GLN A 222 49.28 73.49 -22.21
CA GLN A 222 48.22 72.49 -22.31
C GLN A 222 48.48 71.50 -23.45
N LYS A 223 48.87 71.95 -24.65
CA LYS A 223 49.18 71.05 -25.78
C LYS A 223 50.31 70.07 -25.44
N ALA A 224 51.44 70.57 -24.91
CA ALA A 224 52.55 69.70 -24.52
C ALA A 224 52.13 68.68 -23.44
N ALA A 225 51.41 69.15 -22.41
CA ALA A 225 50.87 68.29 -21.36
C ALA A 225 49.70 67.40 -21.81
N GLU A 226 49.10 67.62 -22.99
CA GLU A 226 48.19 66.69 -23.65
C GLU A 226 48.95 65.66 -24.49
N GLU A 227 50.05 66.04 -25.14
CA GLU A 227 50.89 65.15 -25.94
C GLU A 227 51.62 64.11 -25.08
N GLU A 228 52.27 64.53 -23.98
CA GLU A 228 52.85 63.60 -23.00
C GLU A 228 51.80 62.60 -22.46
N LYS A 229 50.57 63.07 -22.21
CA LYS A 229 49.46 62.21 -21.76
C LYS A 229 48.99 61.25 -22.85
N ARG A 230 48.98 61.67 -24.12
CA ARG A 230 48.62 60.79 -25.26
C ARG A 230 49.63 59.65 -25.37
N ASP A 231 50.93 59.94 -25.26
CA ASP A 231 51.99 58.93 -25.33
C ASP A 231 51.96 57.97 -24.14
N GLN A 232 51.75 58.47 -22.92
CA GLN A 232 51.51 57.64 -21.74
C GLN A 232 50.29 56.71 -21.94
N ILE A 233 49.18 57.24 -22.46
CA ILE A 233 47.96 56.46 -22.77
C ILE A 233 48.22 55.41 -23.87
N ILE A 234 49.09 55.69 -24.85
CA ILE A 234 49.47 54.73 -25.91
C ILE A 234 50.30 53.58 -25.32
N HIS A 235 51.34 53.88 -24.53
CA HIS A 235 52.16 52.86 -23.88
C HIS A 235 51.37 52.03 -22.86
N GLU A 236 50.48 52.66 -22.08
CA GLU A 236 49.57 51.95 -21.18
C GLU A 236 48.64 50.98 -21.93
N LYS A 237 48.12 51.36 -23.11
CA LYS A 237 47.29 50.48 -23.94
C LYS A 237 48.10 49.29 -24.47
N GLN A 238 49.28 49.55 -25.04
CA GLN A 238 50.18 48.51 -25.53
C GLN A 238 50.55 47.49 -24.44
N ALA A 239 50.90 47.95 -23.24
CA ALA A 239 51.21 47.07 -22.11
C ALA A 239 50.00 46.27 -21.63
N LYS A 240 48.80 46.85 -21.63
CA LYS A 240 47.55 46.15 -21.27
C LYS A 240 47.16 45.11 -22.33
N GLU A 241 47.37 45.41 -23.62
CA GLU A 241 47.14 44.51 -24.74
C GLU A 241 48.10 43.30 -24.71
N GLN A 242 49.41 43.54 -24.49
CA GLN A 242 50.41 42.48 -24.29
C GLN A 242 50.04 41.56 -23.12
N LEU A 243 49.72 42.13 -21.95
CA LEU A 243 49.31 41.34 -20.78
C LEU A 243 48.05 40.49 -21.03
N ILE A 244 47.12 40.96 -21.86
CA ILE A 244 45.92 40.19 -22.26
C ILE A 244 46.29 39.02 -23.18
N LEU A 245 47.25 39.21 -24.11
CA LEU A 245 47.75 38.14 -24.98
C LEU A 245 48.50 37.07 -24.17
N ASP A 246 49.42 37.45 -23.28
CA ASP A 246 50.14 36.53 -22.40
C ASP A 246 49.18 35.65 -21.58
N LYS A 247 48.06 36.24 -21.12
CA LYS A 247 47.03 35.53 -20.36
C LYS A 247 46.18 34.62 -21.22
N LEU A 248 45.88 35.00 -22.48
CA LEU A 248 45.23 34.11 -23.45
C LEU A 248 46.09 32.89 -23.76
N ASP A 249 47.39 33.07 -23.97
CA ASP A 249 48.30 31.97 -24.27
C ASP A 249 48.43 31.01 -23.09
N GLN A 250 48.59 31.51 -21.86
CA GLN A 250 48.55 30.72 -20.63
C GLN A 250 47.23 29.92 -20.51
N ILE A 251 46.08 30.56 -20.74
CA ILE A 251 44.76 29.90 -20.73
C ILE A 251 44.67 28.82 -21.82
N SER A 252 45.21 29.07 -23.01
CA SER A 252 45.18 28.10 -24.13
C SER A 252 45.93 26.81 -23.79
N GLN A 253 47.08 26.93 -23.11
CA GLN A 253 47.90 25.81 -22.65
C GLN A 253 47.16 24.98 -21.61
N PHE A 254 46.63 25.61 -20.55
CA PHE A 254 45.85 24.92 -19.53
C PHE A 254 44.58 24.24 -20.08
N ARG A 255 43.87 24.88 -21.02
CA ARG A 255 42.73 24.27 -21.69
C ARG A 255 43.12 23.04 -22.52
N ALA A 256 44.27 23.08 -23.22
CA ALA A 256 44.78 21.94 -23.99
C ALA A 256 45.19 20.77 -23.08
N GLU A 257 45.87 21.05 -21.96
CA GLU A 257 46.27 20.04 -20.97
C GLU A 257 45.07 19.40 -20.27
N LEU A 258 44.13 20.21 -19.79
CA LEU A 258 42.88 19.72 -19.20
C LEU A 258 42.05 18.92 -20.22
N GLY A 259 42.05 19.32 -21.50
CA GLY A 259 41.44 18.55 -22.59
C GLY A 259 42.08 17.17 -22.78
N ARG A 260 43.43 17.09 -22.81
CA ARG A 260 44.18 15.82 -22.88
C ARG A 260 43.89 14.93 -21.66
N ALA A 261 43.97 15.49 -20.45
CA ALA A 261 43.70 14.76 -19.21
C ALA A 261 42.24 14.28 -19.11
N ALA A 262 41.28 15.06 -19.62
CA ALA A 262 39.88 14.65 -19.71
C ALA A 262 39.66 13.54 -20.75
N ALA A 263 40.37 13.57 -21.88
CA ALA A 263 40.32 12.51 -22.89
C ALA A 263 40.84 11.18 -22.35
N LEU A 264 42.01 11.17 -21.70
CA LEU A 264 42.57 9.99 -21.03
C LEU A 264 41.59 9.41 -20.00
N LYS A 265 41.02 10.25 -19.13
CA LYS A 265 40.02 9.82 -18.14
C LYS A 265 38.70 9.35 -18.75
N GLN A 266 38.37 9.74 -19.98
CA GLN A 266 37.26 9.14 -20.72
C GLN A 266 37.62 7.79 -21.34
N GLU A 267 38.85 7.59 -21.81
CA GLU A 267 39.31 6.27 -22.28
C GLU A 267 39.40 5.25 -21.15
N GLU A 268 39.94 5.64 -19.99
CA GLU A 268 39.98 4.81 -18.78
C GLU A 268 38.57 4.38 -18.37
N LYS A 269 37.62 5.33 -18.34
CA LYS A 269 36.21 5.04 -18.05
C LYS A 269 35.54 4.16 -19.10
N LYS A 270 35.87 4.31 -20.39
CA LYS A 270 35.37 3.41 -21.44
C LYS A 270 35.94 2.00 -21.23
N LYS A 271 37.24 1.87 -20.99
CA LYS A 271 37.94 0.60 -20.73
C LYS A 271 37.35 -0.12 -19.51
N SER A 272 37.08 0.60 -18.41
CA SER A 272 36.43 0.00 -17.22
C SER A 272 34.94 -0.28 -17.39
N GLN A 273 34.20 0.48 -18.20
CA GLN A 273 32.81 0.18 -18.57
C GLN A 273 32.67 -0.97 -19.58
N THR A 274 33.72 -1.29 -20.33
CA THR A 274 33.82 -2.53 -21.13
C THR A 274 34.38 -3.71 -20.34
N GLY A 275 34.97 -3.46 -19.17
CA GLY A 275 35.14 -4.49 -18.14
C GLY A 275 33.78 -5.04 -17.73
N GLU A 276 33.75 -6.28 -17.24
CA GLU A 276 32.51 -6.98 -16.93
C GLU A 276 31.64 -6.17 -15.96
N ARG A 277 30.35 -6.00 -16.31
CA ARG A 277 29.37 -5.45 -15.36
C ARG A 277 29.44 -6.31 -14.09
N PRO A 278 29.45 -5.71 -12.88
CA PRO A 278 29.61 -6.45 -11.65
C PRO A 278 28.62 -7.62 -11.62
N MET A 279 29.17 -8.82 -11.40
CA MET A 279 28.44 -10.09 -11.41
C MET A 279 27.20 -9.94 -10.52
N LYS A 280 26.01 -10.02 -11.12
CA LYS A 280 24.75 -9.89 -10.38
C LYS A 280 24.73 -10.90 -9.24
N ASP A 281 24.63 -10.42 -8.00
CA ASP A 281 24.62 -11.23 -6.79
C ASP A 281 23.92 -12.57 -6.98
N GLU A 282 24.65 -13.66 -6.72
CA GLU A 282 24.10 -15.02 -6.78
C GLU A 282 22.87 -15.17 -5.86
N ARG A 283 22.86 -14.42 -4.75
CA ARG A 283 21.73 -14.26 -3.83
C ARG A 283 20.47 -13.77 -4.55
N ILE A 284 20.59 -12.70 -5.33
CA ILE A 284 19.51 -12.10 -6.13
C ILE A 284 19.05 -13.07 -7.22
N LEU A 285 19.98 -13.66 -7.96
CA LEU A 285 19.68 -14.63 -9.03
C LEU A 285 18.96 -15.88 -8.50
N ASN A 286 19.38 -16.41 -7.35
CA ASN A 286 18.77 -17.59 -6.74
C ASN A 286 17.40 -17.28 -6.13
N LEU A 287 17.18 -16.09 -5.59
CA LEU A 287 15.83 -15.63 -5.19
C LEU A 287 14.90 -15.47 -6.41
N GLN A 288 15.38 -14.93 -7.53
CA GLN A 288 14.60 -14.80 -8.76
C GLN A 288 14.18 -16.17 -9.32
N LYS A 289 15.06 -17.18 -9.29
CA LYS A 289 14.72 -18.58 -9.67
C LYS A 289 13.60 -19.14 -8.78
N LYS A 290 13.73 -19.04 -7.45
CA LYS A 290 12.71 -19.54 -6.50
C LYS A 290 11.33 -18.88 -6.69
N ILE A 291 11.29 -17.58 -7.00
CA ILE A 291 10.04 -16.87 -7.30
C ILE A 291 9.43 -17.38 -8.63
N ALA A 292 10.27 -17.65 -9.65
CA ALA A 292 9.79 -18.26 -10.90
C ALA A 292 9.24 -19.68 -10.68
N GLU A 293 9.90 -20.49 -9.85
CA GLU A 293 9.42 -21.82 -9.45
C GLU A 293 8.07 -21.74 -8.73
N LYS A 294 7.94 -20.89 -7.70
CA LYS A 294 6.69 -20.74 -6.92
C LYS A 294 5.54 -20.14 -7.72
N THR A 295 5.78 -19.14 -8.57
CA THR A 295 4.74 -18.61 -9.47
C THR A 295 4.28 -19.65 -10.51
N MET A 296 5.14 -20.59 -10.92
CA MET A 296 4.77 -21.69 -11.80
C MET A 296 4.07 -22.84 -11.06
N GLU A 297 4.40 -23.11 -9.80
CA GLU A 297 3.59 -23.98 -8.93
C GLU A 297 2.17 -23.42 -8.76
N ARG A 298 2.04 -22.11 -8.48
CA ARG A 298 0.75 -21.44 -8.27
C ARG A 298 -0.14 -21.52 -9.50
N LYS A 299 0.40 -21.22 -10.69
CA LYS A 299 -0.32 -21.38 -11.97
C LYS A 299 -0.78 -22.82 -12.24
N LYS A 300 0.00 -23.83 -11.82
CA LYS A 300 -0.40 -25.24 -11.91
C LYS A 300 -1.55 -25.55 -10.95
N GLN A 301 -1.54 -25.04 -9.72
CA GLN A 301 -2.64 -25.20 -8.78
C GLN A 301 -3.92 -24.47 -9.23
N GLU A 302 -3.78 -23.25 -9.77
CA GLU A 302 -4.88 -22.47 -10.36
C GLU A 302 -5.51 -23.18 -11.57
N GLY A 303 -4.70 -23.85 -12.42
CA GLY A 303 -5.18 -24.65 -13.55
C GLY A 303 -5.71 -26.04 -13.21
N LEU A 304 -5.80 -26.41 -11.93
CA LEU A 304 -6.30 -27.70 -11.42
C LEU A 304 -7.53 -27.55 -10.50
N LEU A 305 -8.14 -26.35 -10.42
CA LEU A 305 -9.07 -25.94 -9.37
C LEU A 305 -10.52 -25.65 -9.81
#